data_AF-A0A2G1VA86-F1
#
_entry.id   AF-A0A2G1VA86-F1
#
_cell.length_a   1.000
_cell.length_b   1.000
_cell.length_c   1.000
_cell.angle_alpha   90.00
_cell.angle_beta   90.00
_cell.angle_gamma   90.00
#
_symmetry.space_group_name_H-M   'P 1'
#
loop_
_entity.id
_entity.type
_entity.pdbx_description
1 polymer ?
#
loop_
_entity_poly.entity_id
_entity_poly.type
_entity_poly.pdbx_seq_one_letter_code
_entity_poly.pdbx_strand_id
1 'polypeptide(L)'
;MSQTQTSYVIAFDGKIPLELAESPSSWWDILLQNLPFLITILIVVAAATVTYFSNRSAVASQNSLAEKSRKDEHENKVSEFRHQWLQEVRETGSQLCQVVHELHFLSVRRNIAVENKSDAANHGDDPAFERFEQEIENVFGPLTEKRSQYYRLASKLKMLFKQNEPETKRLFEVLDGVKKDVYDFNTMTLKDEKIEVIVEELQKILKTEWEVTKSRTWSKALNK
;
A
#
# COMPACT_ATOMS: atom_id res chain seq x y z
N MET A 1 -42.86 81.21 19.07
CA MET A 1 -41.54 81.71 19.52
C MET A 1 -40.73 81.99 18.28
N SER A 2 -40.70 83.26 17.87
CA SER A 2 -40.08 83.71 16.64
C SER A 2 -38.58 83.91 16.87
N GLN A 3 -37.75 83.08 16.25
CA GLN A 3 -36.30 83.25 16.24
C GLN A 3 -35.94 84.32 15.22
N THR A 4 -35.24 85.32 15.74
CA THR A 4 -34.59 86.48 15.13
C THR A 4 -34.02 86.21 13.74
N GLN A 5 -34.56 86.95 12.75
CA GLN A 5 -33.89 87.25 11.50
C GLN A 5 -32.74 88.24 11.79
N THR A 6 -31.50 87.82 11.60
CA THR A 6 -30.35 88.73 11.60
C THR A 6 -29.98 89.01 10.15
N SER A 7 -30.62 90.03 9.57
CA SER A 7 -30.28 90.59 8.26
C SER A 7 -29.12 91.57 8.45
N TYR A 8 -27.93 91.25 7.92
CA TYR A 8 -26.85 92.21 7.83
C TYR A 8 -27.02 93.06 6.57
N VAL A 9 -27.40 94.32 6.74
CA VAL A 9 -27.41 95.32 5.67
C VAL A 9 -26.02 95.93 5.60
N ILE A 10 -25.22 95.52 4.63
CA ILE A 10 -24.03 96.26 4.21
C ILE A 10 -24.50 97.22 3.12
N ALA A 11 -24.60 98.50 3.44
CA ALA A 11 -24.84 99.53 2.43
C ALA A 11 -23.58 99.68 1.56
N PHE A 12 -23.72 99.41 0.27
CA PHE A 12 -22.75 99.82 -0.75
C PHE A 12 -23.49 100.32 -1.99
N ASP A 13 -22.91 101.35 -2.59
CA ASP A 13 -23.48 102.26 -3.57
C ASP A 13 -23.87 101.59 -4.90
N GLY A 14 -25.08 101.91 -5.37
CA GLY A 14 -25.64 101.69 -6.72
C GLY A 14 -25.15 100.51 -7.57
N LYS A 15 -25.77 99.33 -7.44
CA LYS A 15 -26.04 98.33 -8.50
C LYS A 15 -26.87 97.17 -7.93
N ILE A 16 -27.80 96.64 -8.73
CA ILE A 16 -28.71 95.54 -8.35
C ILE A 16 -27.89 94.36 -7.78
N PRO A 17 -28.11 93.93 -6.52
CA PRO A 17 -27.48 92.73 -6.00
C PRO A 17 -28.14 91.52 -6.66
N LEU A 18 -27.36 90.77 -7.45
CA LEU A 18 -27.70 89.40 -7.82
C LEU A 18 -27.58 88.55 -6.54
N GLU A 19 -28.71 88.13 -5.98
CA GLU A 19 -28.74 87.02 -5.03
C GLU A 19 -28.42 85.73 -5.79
N LEU A 20 -27.17 85.29 -5.74
CA LEU A 20 -26.84 83.88 -5.94
C LEU A 20 -27.35 83.12 -4.71
N ALA A 21 -28.62 82.75 -4.74
CA ALA A 21 -29.17 81.76 -3.82
C ALA A 21 -28.58 80.40 -4.18
N GLU A 22 -27.35 80.11 -3.72
CA GLU A 22 -26.94 78.72 -3.55
C GLU A 22 -27.77 78.13 -2.42
N SER A 23 -28.77 77.32 -2.81
CA SER A 23 -29.50 76.48 -1.88
C SER A 23 -28.50 75.62 -1.11
N PRO A 24 -28.60 75.51 0.23
CA PRO A 24 -27.83 74.52 0.95
C PRO A 24 -28.35 73.16 0.48
N SER A 25 -27.61 72.50 -0.39
CA SER A 25 -27.98 71.16 -0.87
C SER A 25 -28.23 70.29 0.34
N SER A 26 -29.49 69.92 0.53
CA SER A 26 -29.90 69.05 1.62
C SER A 26 -29.10 67.78 1.45
N TRP A 27 -28.54 67.25 2.53
CA TRP A 27 -27.84 65.96 2.51
C TRP A 27 -28.67 64.86 1.82
N TRP A 28 -30.00 64.96 1.87
CA TRP A 28 -30.95 64.13 1.12
C TRP A 28 -30.88 64.31 -0.41
N ASP A 29 -30.71 65.52 -0.93
CA ASP A 29 -30.59 65.78 -2.37
C ASP A 29 -29.27 65.22 -2.91
N ILE A 30 -28.18 65.35 -2.15
CA ILE A 30 -26.89 64.74 -2.46
C ILE A 30 -27.01 63.20 -2.45
N LEU A 31 -27.79 62.63 -1.53
CA LEU A 31 -28.02 61.19 -1.43
C LEU A 31 -28.91 60.65 -2.56
N LEU A 32 -29.97 61.38 -2.93
CA LEU A 32 -30.88 61.04 -4.03
C LEU A 32 -30.17 61.14 -5.39
N GLN A 33 -29.31 62.15 -5.58
CA GLN A 33 -28.54 62.32 -6.81
C GLN A 33 -27.46 61.24 -6.99
N ASN A 34 -26.88 60.75 -5.90
CA ASN A 34 -25.89 59.66 -5.90
C ASN A 34 -26.49 58.26 -5.67
N LEU A 35 -27.82 58.15 -5.53
CA LEU A 35 -28.54 56.89 -5.33
C LEU A 35 -28.21 55.83 -6.40
N PRO A 36 -28.13 56.18 -7.71
CA PRO A 36 -27.75 55.20 -8.73
C PRO A 36 -26.35 54.63 -8.48
N PHE A 37 -25.40 55.46 -8.05
CA PHE A 37 -24.02 55.05 -7.76
C PHE A 37 -23.94 54.13 -6.54
N LEU A 38 -24.71 54.45 -5.49
CA LEU A 38 -24.85 53.63 -4.27
C LEU A 38 -25.43 52.25 -4.57
N ILE A 39 -26.44 52.15 -5.44
CA ILE A 39 -27.03 50.88 -5.87
C ILE A 39 -25.98 50.05 -6.62
N THR A 40 -25.22 50.67 -7.53
CA THR A 40 -24.16 49.97 -8.27
C THR A 40 -23.08 49.43 -7.33
N ILE A 41 -22.65 50.20 -6.34
CA ILE A 41 -21.70 49.75 -5.31
C ILE A 41 -22.29 48.55 -4.55
N LEU A 42 -23.55 48.62 -4.12
CA LEU A 42 -24.22 47.53 -3.42
C LEU A 42 -24.28 46.25 -4.25
N ILE A 43 -24.61 46.35 -5.53
CA ILE A 43 -24.64 45.21 -6.46
C ILE A 43 -23.24 44.63 -6.65
N VAL A 44 -22.22 45.47 -6.83
CA VAL A 44 -20.83 45.01 -6.99
C VAL A 44 -20.33 44.33 -5.72
N VAL A 45 -20.61 44.87 -4.54
CA VAL A 45 -20.25 44.27 -3.26
C VAL A 45 -21.00 42.95 -3.04
N ALA A 46 -22.30 42.89 -3.35
CA ALA A 46 -23.07 41.66 -3.24
C ALA A 46 -22.56 40.58 -4.21
N ALA A 47 -22.30 40.93 -5.47
CA ALA A 47 -21.74 40.02 -6.47
C ALA A 47 -20.34 39.53 -6.09
N ALA A 48 -19.46 40.41 -5.60
CA ALA A 48 -18.14 40.05 -5.11
C ALA A 48 -18.22 39.11 -3.89
N THR A 49 -19.16 39.36 -2.97
CA THR A 49 -19.38 38.52 -1.79
C THR A 49 -19.85 37.12 -2.19
N VAL A 50 -20.86 37.02 -3.08
CA VAL A 50 -21.34 35.72 -3.58
C VAL A 50 -20.25 34.97 -4.33
N THR A 51 -19.47 35.67 -5.16
CA THR A 51 -18.35 35.08 -5.89
C THR A 51 -17.26 34.57 -4.96
N TYR A 52 -16.94 35.33 -3.90
CA TYR A 52 -15.99 34.92 -2.87
C TYR A 52 -16.45 33.67 -2.10
N PHE A 53 -17.70 33.65 -1.64
CA PHE A 53 -18.27 32.48 -0.95
C PHE A 53 -18.35 31.26 -1.86
N SER A 54 -18.78 31.44 -3.12
CA SER A 54 -18.85 30.38 -4.12
C SER A 54 -17.46 29.80 -4.39
N ASN A 55 -16.47 30.64 -4.69
CA ASN A 55 -15.09 30.20 -4.91
C ASN A 55 -14.51 29.50 -3.68
N ARG A 56 -14.77 30.00 -2.47
CA ARG A 56 -14.32 29.35 -1.24
C ARG A 56 -14.92 27.94 -1.08
N SER A 57 -16.22 27.79 -1.37
CA SER A 57 -16.89 26.48 -1.31
C SER A 57 -16.40 25.52 -2.40
N ALA A 58 -16.17 26.01 -3.62
CA ALA A 58 -15.65 25.24 -4.74
C ALA A 58 -14.21 24.77 -4.48
N VAL A 59 -13.34 25.65 -3.97
CA VAL A 59 -11.96 25.32 -3.60
C VAL A 59 -11.93 24.32 -2.44
N ALA A 60 -12.82 24.46 -1.44
CA ALA A 60 -12.93 23.49 -0.35
C ALA A 60 -13.37 22.12 -0.86
N SER A 61 -14.36 22.07 -1.75
CA SER A 61 -14.82 20.84 -2.40
C SER A 61 -13.71 20.18 -3.23
N GLN A 62 -13.01 20.94 -4.07
CA GLN A 62 -11.88 20.44 -4.87
C GLN A 62 -10.73 19.93 -3.99
N ASN A 63 -10.39 20.63 -2.91
CA ASN A 63 -9.38 20.15 -1.97
C ASN A 63 -9.79 18.85 -1.28
N SER A 64 -11.06 18.72 -0.88
CA SER A 64 -11.59 17.49 -0.27
C SER A 64 -11.55 16.31 -1.25
N LEU A 65 -11.91 16.55 -2.52
CA LEU A 65 -11.84 15.55 -3.59
C LEU A 65 -10.39 15.16 -3.92
N ALA A 66 -9.47 16.12 -3.95
CA ALA A 66 -8.05 15.87 -4.17
C ALA A 66 -7.40 15.10 -3.00
N GLU A 67 -7.81 15.38 -1.76
CA GLU A 67 -7.36 14.60 -0.60
C GLU A 67 -7.93 13.17 -0.61
N LYS A 68 -9.21 13.01 -0.95
CA LYS A 68 -9.84 11.69 -1.10
C LYS A 68 -9.18 10.88 -2.22
N SER A 69 -8.95 11.49 -3.39
CA SER A 69 -8.27 10.87 -4.52
C SER A 69 -6.86 10.39 -4.16
N ARG A 70 -6.08 11.21 -3.43
CA ARG A 70 -4.75 10.81 -2.95
C ARG A 70 -4.79 9.65 -1.96
N LYS A 71 -5.78 9.62 -1.06
CA LYS A 71 -5.98 8.50 -0.13
C LYS A 71 -6.35 7.22 -0.89
N ASP A 72 -7.31 7.30 -1.81
CA ASP A 72 -7.74 6.18 -2.63
C ASP A 72 -6.58 5.62 -3.48
N GLU A 73 -5.76 6.49 -4.08
CA GLU A 73 -4.58 6.09 -4.85
C GLU A 73 -3.51 5.42 -3.97
N HIS A 74 -3.23 5.99 -2.79
CA HIS A 74 -2.29 5.39 -1.84
C HIS A 74 -2.74 3.99 -1.42
N GLU A 75 -4.03 3.83 -1.12
CA GLU A 75 -4.55 2.55 -0.67
C GLU A 75 -4.67 1.53 -1.81
N ASN A 76 -4.92 1.96 -3.05
CA ASN A 76 -4.82 1.10 -4.23
C ASN A 76 -3.40 0.57 -4.42
N LYS A 77 -2.37 1.43 -4.30
CA LYS A 77 -0.97 1.02 -4.33
C LYS A 77 -0.66 -0.01 -3.24
N VAL A 78 -1.13 0.22 -2.01
CA VAL A 78 -0.97 -0.75 -0.90
C VAL A 78 -1.64 -2.09 -1.22
N SER A 79 -2.80 -2.08 -1.87
CA SER A 79 -3.49 -3.30 -2.32
C SER A 79 -2.69 -4.04 -3.39
N GLU A 80 -2.12 -3.33 -4.37
CA GLU A 80 -1.27 -3.90 -5.42
C GLU A 80 0.00 -4.55 -4.84
N PHE A 81 0.70 -3.85 -3.94
CA PHE A 81 1.86 -4.41 -3.24
C PHE A 81 1.51 -5.69 -2.48
N ARG A 82 0.34 -5.73 -1.80
CA ARG A 82 -0.13 -6.93 -1.11
C ARG A 82 -0.44 -8.08 -2.06
N HIS A 83 -1.05 -7.80 -3.21
CA HIS A 83 -1.29 -8.83 -4.22
C HIS A 83 0.03 -9.39 -4.78
N GLN A 84 0.98 -8.52 -5.11
CA GLN A 84 2.31 -8.93 -5.57
C GLN A 84 3.01 -9.79 -4.50
N TRP A 85 3.01 -9.33 -3.25
CA TRP A 85 3.55 -10.07 -2.13
C TRP A 85 2.92 -11.45 -1.96
N LEU A 86 1.58 -11.56 -2.03
CA LEU A 86 0.87 -12.84 -1.96
C LEU A 86 1.29 -13.81 -3.08
N GLN A 87 1.49 -13.29 -4.30
CA GLN A 87 1.96 -14.11 -5.42
C GLN A 87 3.41 -14.56 -5.21
N GLU A 88 4.28 -13.68 -4.72
CA GLU A 88 5.68 -14.02 -4.43
C GLU A 88 5.79 -15.07 -3.33
N VAL A 89 4.98 -14.99 -2.27
CA VAL A 89 4.91 -16.02 -1.21
C VAL A 89 4.43 -17.35 -1.78
N ARG A 90 3.40 -17.34 -2.63
CA ARG A 90 2.88 -18.56 -3.27
C ARG A 90 3.91 -19.21 -4.19
N GLU A 91 4.54 -18.43 -5.05
CA GLU A 91 5.55 -18.92 -5.98
C GLU A 91 6.77 -19.46 -5.24
N THR A 92 7.30 -18.69 -4.28
CA THR A 92 8.46 -19.10 -3.48
C THR A 92 8.15 -20.34 -2.64
N GLY A 93 6.94 -20.41 -2.05
CA GLY A 93 6.47 -21.57 -1.31
C GLY A 93 6.35 -22.82 -2.18
N SER A 94 5.81 -22.69 -3.39
CA SER A 94 5.72 -23.80 -4.35
C SER A 94 7.10 -24.32 -4.77
N GLN A 95 8.02 -23.40 -5.11
CA GLN A 95 9.39 -23.75 -5.47
C GLN A 95 10.12 -24.42 -4.29
N LEU A 96 9.89 -23.94 -3.08
CA LEU A 96 10.47 -24.52 -1.87
C LEU A 96 9.97 -25.95 -1.65
N CYS A 97 8.66 -26.20 -1.76
CA CYS A 97 8.09 -27.55 -1.63
C CYS A 97 8.67 -28.50 -2.68
N GLN A 98 8.81 -28.05 -3.93
CA GLN A 98 9.44 -28.84 -4.99
C GLN A 98 10.88 -29.23 -4.62
N VAL A 99 11.70 -28.26 -4.18
CA VAL A 99 13.10 -28.53 -3.81
C VAL A 99 13.19 -29.48 -2.61
N VAL A 100 12.30 -29.35 -1.61
CA VAL A 100 12.24 -30.26 -0.46
C VAL A 100 11.88 -31.68 -0.92
N HIS A 101 10.94 -31.82 -1.86
CA HIS A 101 10.59 -33.13 -2.44
C HIS A 101 11.75 -33.74 -3.24
N GLU A 102 12.42 -32.96 -4.07
CA GLU A 102 13.60 -33.41 -4.83
C GLU A 102 14.74 -33.84 -3.90
N LEU A 103 14.96 -33.11 -2.80
CA LEU A 103 15.89 -33.47 -1.75
C LEU A 103 15.52 -34.81 -1.09
N HIS A 104 14.24 -35.01 -0.76
CA HIS A 104 13.76 -36.29 -0.24
C HIS A 104 14.02 -37.43 -1.22
N PHE A 105 13.60 -37.28 -2.47
CA PHE A 105 13.77 -38.29 -3.51
C PHE A 105 15.25 -38.69 -3.70
N LEU A 106 16.15 -37.71 -3.83
CA LEU A 106 17.58 -37.95 -3.98
C LEU A 106 18.18 -38.65 -2.75
N SER A 107 17.72 -38.29 -1.54
CA SER A 107 18.15 -38.93 -0.29
C SER A 107 17.71 -40.39 -0.23
N VAL A 108 16.45 -40.70 -0.57
CA VAL A 108 15.94 -42.07 -0.63
C VAL A 108 16.73 -42.89 -1.65
N ARG A 109 16.94 -42.34 -2.85
CA ARG A 109 17.73 -43.02 -3.90
C ARG A 109 19.15 -43.34 -3.43
N ARG A 110 19.81 -42.38 -2.78
CA ARG A 110 21.15 -42.59 -2.21
C ARG A 110 21.13 -43.67 -1.14
N ASN A 111 20.16 -43.67 -0.23
CA ASN A 111 20.08 -44.64 0.85
C ASN A 111 19.86 -46.06 0.33
N ILE A 112 19.00 -46.24 -0.67
CA ILE A 112 18.82 -47.53 -1.37
C ILE A 112 20.13 -47.99 -2.02
N ALA A 113 20.86 -47.08 -2.69
CA ALA A 113 22.14 -47.44 -3.31
C ALA A 113 23.21 -47.83 -2.27
N VAL A 114 23.22 -47.19 -1.09
CA VAL A 114 24.10 -47.55 0.03
C VAL A 114 23.78 -48.93 0.59
N GLU A 115 22.50 -49.23 0.80
CA GLU A 115 22.04 -50.54 1.27
C GLU A 115 22.44 -51.62 0.26
N ASN A 116 22.13 -51.41 -1.02
CA ASN A 116 22.47 -52.35 -2.09
C ASN A 116 23.99 -52.53 -2.27
N LYS A 117 24.79 -51.46 -2.07
CA LYS A 117 26.26 -51.55 -2.08
C LYS A 117 26.76 -52.45 -0.94
N SER A 118 26.20 -52.30 0.26
CA SER A 118 26.54 -53.14 1.41
C SER A 118 26.17 -54.60 1.15
N ASP A 119 25.01 -54.86 0.55
CA ASP A 119 24.58 -56.21 0.20
C ASP A 119 25.47 -56.83 -0.87
N ALA A 120 25.83 -56.08 -1.93
CA ALA A 120 26.77 -56.55 -2.95
C ALA A 120 28.14 -56.92 -2.36
N ALA A 121 28.66 -56.09 -1.44
CA ALA A 121 29.91 -56.36 -0.72
C ALA A 121 29.82 -57.65 0.11
N ASN A 122 28.70 -57.89 0.78
CA ASN A 122 28.48 -59.09 1.59
C ASN A 122 28.40 -60.39 0.76
N HIS A 123 27.99 -60.29 -0.51
CA HIS A 123 27.86 -61.43 -1.42
C HIS A 123 29.05 -61.59 -2.39
N GLY A 124 30.03 -60.68 -2.36
CA GLY A 124 31.20 -60.70 -3.25
C GLY A 124 30.87 -60.37 -4.71
N ASP A 125 29.83 -59.58 -4.96
CA ASP A 125 29.44 -59.13 -6.30
C ASP A 125 30.13 -57.79 -6.63
N ASP A 126 31.40 -57.86 -7.03
CA ASP A 126 32.23 -56.69 -7.35
C ASP A 126 31.61 -55.79 -8.45
N PRO A 127 31.05 -56.32 -9.56
CA PRO A 127 30.38 -55.50 -10.58
C PRO A 127 29.18 -54.72 -10.02
N ALA A 128 28.36 -55.33 -9.18
CA ALA A 128 27.23 -54.63 -8.56
C ALA A 128 27.71 -53.57 -7.55
N PHE A 129 28.77 -53.86 -6.80
CA PHE A 129 29.37 -52.93 -5.85
C PHE A 129 29.84 -51.64 -6.53
N GLU A 130 30.63 -51.74 -7.60
CA GLU A 130 31.14 -50.59 -8.34
C GLU A 130 29.99 -49.77 -8.95
N ARG A 131 28.95 -50.44 -9.46
CA ARG A 131 27.76 -49.76 -10.00
C ARG A 131 27.04 -48.91 -8.94
N PHE A 132 26.82 -49.45 -7.76
CA PHE A 132 26.15 -48.72 -6.67
C PHE A 132 27.05 -47.62 -6.09
N GLU A 133 28.37 -47.81 -6.08
CA GLU A 133 29.32 -46.75 -5.73
C GLU A 133 29.23 -45.56 -6.67
N GLN A 134 29.24 -45.80 -7.99
CA GLN A 134 29.02 -44.74 -8.99
C GLN A 134 27.65 -44.08 -8.85
N GLU A 135 26.60 -44.84 -8.55
CA GLU A 135 25.27 -44.27 -8.33
C GLU A 135 25.23 -43.31 -7.13
N ILE A 136 25.89 -43.66 -6.03
CA ILE A 136 26.02 -42.79 -4.85
C ILE A 136 26.75 -41.50 -5.22
N GLU A 137 27.88 -41.59 -5.93
CA GLU A 137 28.65 -40.42 -6.39
C GLU A 137 27.83 -39.51 -7.29
N ASN A 138 27.06 -40.09 -8.22
CA ASN A 138 26.22 -39.34 -9.16
C ASN A 138 25.08 -38.56 -8.47
N VAL A 139 24.67 -38.97 -7.26
CA VAL A 139 23.60 -38.29 -6.51
C VAL A 139 24.13 -37.12 -5.66
N PHE A 140 25.42 -37.11 -5.29
CA PHE A 140 26.00 -36.07 -4.44
C PHE A 140 25.98 -34.67 -5.06
N GLY A 141 26.25 -34.56 -6.36
CA GLY A 141 26.18 -33.29 -7.10
C GLY A 141 24.78 -32.66 -7.03
N PRO A 142 23.74 -33.38 -7.51
CA PRO A 142 22.35 -32.94 -7.39
C PRO A 142 21.92 -32.61 -5.96
N LEU A 143 22.28 -33.42 -4.96
CA LEU A 143 21.96 -33.14 -3.54
C LEU A 143 22.53 -31.79 -3.08
N THR A 144 23.79 -31.52 -3.43
CA THR A 144 24.47 -30.27 -3.09
C THR A 144 23.78 -29.07 -3.74
N GLU A 145 23.44 -29.20 -5.01
CA GLU A 145 22.74 -28.17 -5.76
C GLU A 145 21.37 -27.86 -5.14
N LYS A 146 20.56 -28.89 -4.88
CA LYS A 146 19.22 -28.74 -4.30
C LYS A 146 19.26 -28.19 -2.88
N ARG A 147 20.26 -28.55 -2.08
CA ARG A 147 20.48 -27.94 -0.76
C ARG A 147 20.78 -26.44 -0.85
N SER A 148 21.59 -26.02 -1.82
CA SER A 148 21.85 -24.60 -2.07
C SER A 148 20.58 -23.86 -2.49
N GLN A 149 19.80 -24.46 -3.41
CA GLN A 149 18.50 -23.92 -3.84
C GLN A 149 17.53 -23.79 -2.65
N TYR A 150 17.52 -24.78 -1.76
CA TYR A 150 16.73 -24.75 -0.53
C TYR A 150 17.09 -23.54 0.34
N TYR A 151 18.37 -23.33 0.64
CA TYR A 151 18.80 -22.19 1.47
C TYR A 151 18.45 -20.85 0.84
N ARG A 152 18.59 -20.73 -0.48
CA ARG A 152 18.21 -19.51 -1.21
C ARG A 152 16.71 -19.24 -1.08
N LEU A 153 15.87 -20.24 -1.33
CA LEU A 153 14.41 -20.10 -1.30
C LEU A 153 13.88 -19.89 0.12
N ALA A 154 14.40 -20.62 1.11
CA ALA A 154 14.04 -20.43 2.51
C ALA A 154 14.40 -19.01 3.00
N SER A 155 15.56 -18.49 2.58
CA SER A 155 15.98 -17.12 2.91
C SER A 155 15.08 -16.08 2.22
N LYS A 156 14.79 -16.27 0.92
CA LYS A 156 13.85 -15.41 0.18
C LYS A 156 12.48 -15.38 0.86
N LEU A 157 11.93 -16.54 1.19
CA LEU A 157 10.66 -16.66 1.88
C LEU A 157 10.70 -15.91 3.22
N LYS A 158 11.77 -16.08 4.01
CA LYS A 158 11.95 -15.37 5.28
C LYS A 158 11.99 -13.85 5.13
N MET A 159 12.53 -13.33 4.03
CA MET A 159 12.56 -11.89 3.76
C MET A 159 11.21 -11.30 3.34
N LEU A 160 10.26 -12.14 2.91
CA LEU A 160 8.91 -11.70 2.59
C LEU A 160 8.07 -11.43 3.85
N PHE A 161 8.40 -12.07 4.98
CA PHE A 161 7.66 -11.89 6.23
C PHE A 161 8.35 -10.91 7.16
N LYS A 162 7.57 -10.28 8.06
CA LYS A 162 8.18 -9.46 9.10
C LYS A 162 8.84 -10.36 10.14
N GLN A 163 9.86 -9.83 10.79
CA GLN A 163 10.56 -10.55 11.84
C GLN A 163 9.61 -10.86 13.00
N ASN A 164 9.62 -12.11 13.47
CA ASN A 164 8.88 -12.60 14.64
C ASN A 164 7.34 -12.54 14.54
N GLU A 165 6.77 -12.66 13.33
CA GLU A 165 5.32 -12.82 13.18
C GLU A 165 4.84 -14.15 13.80
N PRO A 166 3.86 -14.15 14.73
CA PRO A 166 3.38 -15.37 15.38
C PRO A 166 2.83 -16.39 14.38
N GLU A 167 2.18 -15.89 13.33
CA GLU A 167 1.51 -16.67 12.29
C GLU A 167 2.47 -17.48 11.42
N THR A 168 3.73 -17.04 11.32
CA THR A 168 4.76 -17.69 10.48
C THR A 168 5.75 -18.53 11.28
N LYS A 169 5.66 -18.48 12.62
CA LYS A 169 6.60 -19.16 13.52
C LYS A 169 6.68 -20.66 13.24
N ARG A 170 5.53 -21.34 13.14
CA ARG A 170 5.46 -22.79 12.89
C ARG A 170 6.05 -23.17 11.53
N LEU A 171 5.76 -22.38 10.48
CA LEU A 171 6.35 -22.57 9.16
C LEU A 171 7.87 -22.53 9.23
N PHE A 172 8.44 -21.50 9.87
CA PHE A 172 9.90 -21.37 9.96
C PHE A 172 10.55 -22.39 10.89
N GLU A 173 9.87 -22.86 11.94
CA GLU A 173 10.33 -23.99 12.76
C GLU A 173 10.46 -25.28 11.92
N VAL A 174 9.49 -25.56 11.05
CA VAL A 174 9.54 -26.73 10.15
C VAL A 174 10.64 -26.59 9.11
N LEU A 175 10.81 -25.40 8.52
CA LEU A 175 11.90 -25.12 7.58
C LEU A 175 13.28 -25.21 8.25
N ASP A 176 13.44 -24.74 9.48
CA ASP A 176 14.69 -24.94 10.23
C ASP A 176 14.92 -26.41 10.56
N GLY A 177 13.83 -27.18 10.76
CA GLY A 177 13.89 -28.64 10.86
C GLY A 177 14.42 -29.28 9.57
N VAL A 178 13.87 -28.93 8.41
CA VAL A 178 14.36 -29.42 7.11
C VAL A 178 15.82 -29.04 6.89
N LYS A 179 16.23 -27.82 7.27
CA LYS A 179 17.62 -27.36 7.21
C LYS A 179 18.58 -28.27 7.98
N LYS A 180 18.17 -28.74 9.15
CA LYS A 180 18.97 -29.66 9.97
C LYS A 180 19.07 -31.04 9.30
N ASP A 181 17.97 -31.56 8.78
CA ASP A 181 17.95 -32.87 8.13
C ASP A 181 18.83 -32.91 6.86
N VAL A 182 18.88 -31.81 6.11
CA VAL A 182 19.67 -31.70 4.86
C VAL A 182 21.12 -31.28 5.11
N TYR A 183 21.52 -31.06 6.37
CA TYR A 183 22.86 -30.58 6.70
C TYR A 183 23.93 -31.62 6.36
N ASP A 184 23.71 -32.87 6.76
CA ASP A 184 24.60 -34.00 6.49
C ASP A 184 23.92 -35.01 5.56
N PHE A 185 24.45 -35.17 4.35
CA PHE A 185 23.93 -36.10 3.36
C PHE A 185 24.10 -37.57 3.74
N ASN A 186 25.00 -37.89 4.68
CA ASN A 186 25.23 -39.28 5.09
C ASN A 186 24.16 -39.79 6.05
N THR A 187 23.53 -38.89 6.81
CA THR A 187 22.49 -39.17 7.81
C THR A 187 21.13 -38.62 7.40
N MET A 188 21.03 -38.06 6.19
CA MET A 188 19.83 -37.40 5.68
C MET A 188 18.65 -38.37 5.64
N THR A 189 17.64 -38.05 6.44
CA THR A 189 16.36 -38.74 6.50
C THR A 189 15.27 -37.67 6.50
N LEU A 190 14.86 -37.27 5.29
CA LEU A 190 13.74 -36.34 5.14
C LEU A 190 12.44 -37.15 5.12
N LYS A 191 11.41 -36.70 5.83
CA LYS A 191 10.07 -37.30 5.78
C LYS A 191 9.12 -36.44 4.94
N ASP A 192 8.28 -37.08 4.14
CA ASP A 192 7.25 -36.40 3.34
C ASP A 192 6.26 -35.60 4.19
N GLU A 193 6.00 -36.04 5.43
CA GLU A 193 5.19 -35.32 6.42
C GLU A 193 5.61 -33.85 6.58
N LYS A 194 6.92 -33.53 6.43
CA LYS A 194 7.41 -32.16 6.52
C LYS A 194 6.92 -31.30 5.36
N ILE A 195 6.80 -31.86 4.16
CA ILE A 195 6.29 -31.16 2.97
C ILE A 195 4.82 -30.81 3.17
N GLU A 196 4.02 -31.76 3.66
CA GLU A 196 2.60 -31.54 3.95
C GLU A 196 2.40 -30.40 4.96
N VAL A 197 3.16 -30.40 6.05
CA VAL A 197 3.07 -29.33 7.05
C VAL A 197 3.49 -27.97 6.46
N ILE A 198 4.53 -27.92 5.61
CA ILE A 198 4.92 -26.67 4.92
C ILE A 198 3.75 -26.15 4.05
N VAL A 199 3.13 -27.03 3.28
CA VAL A 199 1.98 -26.69 2.41
C VAL A 199 0.80 -26.18 3.24
N GLU A 200 0.45 -26.88 4.32
CA GLU A 200 -0.65 -26.49 5.20
C GLU A 200 -0.44 -25.11 5.83
N GLU A 201 0.75 -24.85 6.37
CA GLU A 201 1.05 -23.57 7.01
C GLU A 201 1.07 -22.43 5.99
N LEU A 202 1.66 -22.64 4.80
CA LEU A 202 1.58 -21.67 3.70
C LEU A 202 0.14 -21.38 3.27
N GLN A 203 -0.71 -22.41 3.18
CA GLN A 203 -2.13 -22.23 2.85
C GLN A 203 -2.88 -21.42 3.92
N LYS A 204 -2.60 -21.66 5.20
CA LYS A 204 -3.21 -20.90 6.32
C LYS A 204 -2.83 -19.43 6.24
N ILE A 205 -1.53 -19.14 6.07
CA ILE A 205 -1.01 -17.78 5.96
C ILE A 205 -1.62 -17.07 4.74
N LEU A 206 -1.57 -17.70 3.57
CA LEU A 206 -2.08 -17.12 2.33
C LEU A 206 -3.60 -16.88 2.38
N LYS A 207 -4.39 -17.79 2.96
CA LYS A 207 -5.84 -17.60 3.12
C LYS A 207 -6.15 -16.46 4.08
N THR A 208 -5.44 -16.37 5.20
CA THR A 208 -5.63 -15.31 6.19
C THR A 208 -5.36 -13.94 5.58
N GLU A 209 -4.23 -13.78 4.89
CA GLU A 209 -3.88 -12.52 4.22
C GLU A 209 -4.76 -12.21 3.01
N TRP A 210 -5.27 -13.23 2.32
CA TRP A 210 -6.25 -13.04 1.25
C TRP A 210 -7.56 -12.45 1.76
N GLU A 211 -8.12 -12.96 2.86
CA GLU A 211 -9.35 -12.43 3.44
C GLU A 211 -9.17 -10.99 3.97
N VAL A 212 -8.01 -10.70 4.56
CA VAL A 212 -7.63 -9.33 4.95
C VAL A 212 -7.56 -8.42 3.72
N THR A 213 -7.01 -8.90 2.61
CA THR A 213 -6.90 -8.12 1.37
C THR A 213 -8.27 -7.88 0.75
N LYS A 214 -9.13 -8.90 0.70
CA LYS A 214 -10.50 -8.82 0.18
C LYS A 214 -11.35 -7.83 0.99
N SER A 215 -11.35 -7.92 2.32
CA SER A 215 -12.16 -7.01 3.15
C SER A 215 -11.85 -5.53 2.90
N ARG A 216 -10.61 -5.19 2.54
CA ARG A 216 -10.18 -3.81 2.21
C ARG A 216 -10.61 -3.35 0.82
N THR A 217 -10.54 -4.22 -0.18
CA THR A 217 -10.92 -3.89 -1.57
C THR A 217 -12.44 -3.65 -1.68
N TRP A 218 -13.25 -4.44 -0.97
CA TRP A 218 -14.71 -4.41 -1.08
C TRP A 218 -15.37 -3.33 -0.21
N SER A 219 -14.79 -2.98 0.94
CA SER A 219 -15.33 -1.91 1.81
C SER A 219 -15.31 -0.52 1.15
N LYS A 220 -14.55 -0.32 0.08
CA LYS A 220 -14.52 0.94 -0.69
C LYS A 220 -15.39 0.93 -1.93
N ALA A 221 -15.62 -0.24 -2.54
CA ALA A 221 -16.52 -0.36 -3.69
C ALA A 221 -17.99 -0.14 -3.30
N LEU A 222 -18.37 -0.51 -2.07
CA LEU A 222 -19.73 -0.35 -1.53
C LEU A 222 -20.04 1.05 -0.95
N ASN A 223 -19.02 1.92 -0.82
CA ASN A 223 -19.16 3.31 -0.35
C ASN A 223 -19.05 4.35 -1.48
N LYS A 224 -19.26 3.92 -2.73
CA LYS A 224 -19.39 4.79 -3.90
C LYS A 224 -20.85 5.00 -4.25
#